data_AF-A0A2M8KSH1-F1
#
_entry.id   AF-A0A2M8KSH1-F1
#
_cell.length_a   1.000
_cell.length_b   1.000
_cell.length_c   1.000
_cell.angle_alpha   90.00
_cell.angle_beta   90.00
_cell.angle_gamma   90.00
#
_symmetry.space_group_name_H-M   'P 1'
#
loop_
_entity.id
_entity.type
_entity.pdbx_description
1 polymer ?
#
loop_
_entity_poly.entity_id
_entity_poly.type
_entity_poly.pdbx_seq_one_letter_code
_entity_poly.pdbx_strand_id
1 'polypeptide(L)' 'MKKANLDYLNNLLLFTKESLRQWEKNENTLNFNIKYWTKKGLIVPLKKGKYLLKSRFDKETNKDAYLEYLANKIY' A
#
# COMPACT_ATOMS: atom_id res chain seq x y z
N MET A 1 5.26 -8.34 11.58
CA MET A 1 5.45 -8.84 10.19
C MET A 1 6.81 -8.41 9.64
N LYS A 2 7.62 -9.30 9.03
CA LYS A 2 8.94 -8.95 8.45
C LYS A 2 8.78 -8.31 7.05
N LYS A 3 9.78 -7.52 6.59
CA LYS A 3 9.80 -6.80 5.30
C LYS A 3 9.51 -7.70 4.07
N ALA A 4 9.81 -9.00 4.17
CA ALA A 4 9.58 -10.01 3.13
C ALA A 4 8.10 -10.16 2.69
N ASN A 5 7.14 -9.63 3.45
CA ASN A 5 5.72 -9.78 3.12
C ASN A 5 5.17 -8.70 2.16
N LEU A 6 5.92 -7.64 1.87
CA LEU A 6 5.48 -6.61 0.93
C LEU A 6 5.54 -7.10 -0.53
N ASP A 7 6.33 -8.13 -0.84
CA ASP A 7 6.44 -8.66 -2.19
C ASP A 7 5.13 -9.29 -2.69
N TYR A 8 4.32 -9.83 -1.78
CA TYR A 8 2.97 -10.32 -2.10
C TYR A 8 2.02 -9.20 -2.55
N LEU A 9 2.33 -7.95 -2.21
CA LEU A 9 1.54 -6.79 -2.61
C LEU A 9 1.97 -6.23 -3.97
N ASN A 10 3.10 -6.66 -4.55
CA ASN A 10 3.62 -6.10 -5.81
C ASN A 10 2.61 -6.20 -6.97
N ASN A 11 1.76 -7.22 -6.95
CA ASN A 11 0.72 -7.43 -7.97
C ASN A 11 -0.56 -6.63 -7.70
N LEU A 12 -0.71 -6.03 -6.52
CA LEU A 12 -1.88 -5.24 -6.18
C LEU A 12 -1.69 -3.79 -6.64
N LEU A 13 -2.70 -3.26 -7.34
CA LEU A 13 -2.78 -1.83 -7.65
C LEU A 13 -2.86 -1.00 -6.37
N LEU A 14 -3.71 -1.45 -5.45
CA LEU A 14 -4.03 -0.83 -4.17
C LEU A 14 -4.36 -1.92 -3.14
N PHE A 15 -4.12 -1.63 -1.87
CA PHE A 15 -4.55 -2.49 -0.76
C PHE A 15 -5.08 -1.65 0.39
N THR A 16 -5.91 -2.25 1.25
CA THR A 16 -6.42 -1.60 2.46
C THR A 16 -5.84 -2.27 3.70
N LYS A 17 -6.05 -1.63 4.85
CA LYS A 17 -5.81 -2.28 6.14
C LYS A 17 -6.57 -3.60 6.27
N GLU A 18 -7.78 -3.68 5.70
CA GLU A 18 -8.59 -4.90 5.72
C GLU A 18 -7.95 -6.02 4.89
N SER A 19 -7.41 -5.71 3.70
CA SER A 19 -6.63 -6.67 2.91
C SER A 19 -5.44 -7.21 3.71
N LEU A 20 -4.80 -6.36 4.53
CA LEU A 20 -3.66 -6.75 5.36
C LEU A 20 -4.05 -7.60 6.58
N ARG A 21 -5.31 -7.55 7.06
CA ARG A 21 -5.76 -8.34 8.22
C ARG A 21 -5.67 -9.85 7.98
N GLN A 22 -5.77 -10.28 6.72
CA GLN A 22 -5.62 -11.69 6.36
C GLN A 22 -4.22 -12.22 6.71
N TRP A 23 -3.20 -11.35 6.72
CA TRP A 23 -1.82 -11.70 7.03
C TRP A 23 -1.38 -11.34 8.45
N GLU A 24 -1.98 -10.31 9.05
CA GLU A 24 -1.74 -9.91 10.45
C GLU A 24 -3.06 -9.69 11.17
N LYS A 25 -3.47 -10.71 11.94
CA LYS A 25 -4.71 -10.67 12.72
C LYS A 25 -4.63 -9.74 13.92
N ASN A 26 -3.41 -9.45 14.42
CA ASN A 26 -3.24 -8.58 15.57
C ASN A 26 -3.32 -7.10 15.16
N GLU A 27 -4.38 -6.42 15.58
CA GLU A 27 -4.67 -5.01 15.27
C GLU A 27 -3.50 -4.06 15.60
N ASN A 28 -2.91 -4.20 16.78
CA ASN A 28 -1.82 -3.34 17.25
C ASN A 28 -0.57 -3.51 16.38
N THR A 29 -0.24 -4.76 16.06
CA THR A 29 0.91 -5.10 15.21
C THR A 29 0.68 -4.64 13.78
N LEU A 30 -0.53 -4.80 13.25
CA LEU A 30 -0.90 -4.31 11.92
C LEU A 30 -0.77 -2.79 11.82
N ASN A 31 -1.30 -2.06 12.80
CA ASN A 31 -1.18 -0.61 12.87
C ASN A 31 0.28 -0.15 12.96
N PHE A 32 1.07 -0.82 13.79
CA PHE A 32 2.49 -0.55 13.91
C PHE A 32 3.23 -0.77 12.58
N ASN A 33 2.95 -1.88 11.89
CA ASN A 33 3.56 -2.20 10.59
C ASN A 33 3.19 -1.15 9.53
N ILE A 34 1.91 -0.78 9.41
CA ILE A 34 1.46 0.25 8.46
C ILE A 34 2.16 1.59 8.74
N LYS A 35 2.23 2.00 10.01
CA LYS A 35 2.92 3.23 10.43
C LYS A 35 4.42 3.17 10.09
N TYR A 36 5.05 2.03 10.37
CA TYR A 36 6.46 1.79 10.08
C TYR A 36 6.74 1.84 8.57
N TRP A 37 5.95 1.15 7.75
CA TRP A 37 6.10 1.14 6.29
C TRP A 37 5.86 2.51 5.67
N THR A 38 4.86 3.26 6.16
CA THR A 38 4.60 4.64 5.74
C THR A 38 5.79 5.53 6.06
N LYS A 39 6.31 5.47 7.31
CA LYS A 39 7.48 6.27 7.73
C LYS A 39 8.74 5.93 6.93
N LYS A 40 8.91 4.66 6.54
CA LYS A 40 10.02 4.21 5.70
C LYS A 40 9.81 4.47 4.20
N GLY A 41 8.67 5.02 3.80
CA GLY A 41 8.32 5.25 2.41
C GLY A 41 8.15 3.97 1.59
N LEU A 42 7.87 2.82 2.22
CA LEU A 42 7.64 1.57 1.49
C LEU A 42 6.24 1.53 0.87
N ILE A 43 5.30 2.23 1.49
CA ILE A 43 3.92 2.37 1.04
C ILE A 43 3.56 3.86 1.00
N VAL A 44 2.69 4.24 0.07
CA VAL A 44 2.15 5.58 -0.08
C VAL A 44 0.67 5.54 0.35
N PRO A 45 0.27 6.29 1.39
CA PRO A 45 -1.13 6.38 1.79
C PRO A 45 -1.94 7.18 0.75
N LEU A 46 -3.14 6.71 0.46
CA LEU A 46 -4.13 7.36 -0.40
C LEU A 46 -5.41 7.64 0.40
N LYS A 47 -6.38 8.32 -0.24
CA LYS A 47 -7.69 8.58 0.35
C LYS A 47 -8.41 7.28 0.74
N LYS A 48 -9.32 7.37 1.72
CA LYS A 48 -10.19 6.27 2.19
C LYS A 48 -9.44 5.03 2.71
N GLY A 49 -8.26 5.20 3.33
CA GLY A 49 -7.53 4.11 3.98
C GLY A 49 -6.94 3.08 2.99
N LYS A 50 -6.72 3.50 1.74
CA LYS A 50 -6.02 2.72 0.72
C LYS A 50 -4.54 3.06 0.72
N TYR A 51 -3.73 2.11 0.30
CA TYR A 51 -2.29 2.24 0.22
C TYR A 51 -1.80 1.68 -1.11
N LEU A 52 -0.69 2.24 -1.58
CA LEU A 52 0.03 1.87 -2.80
C LEU A 52 1.45 1.46 -2.42
N LEU A 53 2.01 0.43 -3.06
CA LEU A 53 3.43 0.15 -2.92
C LEU A 53 4.27 1.21 -3.63
N LYS A 54 5.23 1.79 -2.91
CA LYS A 54 6.13 2.78 -3.51
C LYS A 54 6.99 2.18 -4.62
N SER A 55 7.46 0.94 -4.45
CA SER A 55 8.24 0.21 -5.46
C SER A 55 7.50 0.03 -6.78
N ARG A 56 6.16 -0.09 -6.75
CA ARG A 56 5.32 -0.16 -7.95
C ARG A 56 5.18 1.22 -8.57
N PHE A 57 4.84 2.22 -7.76
CA PHE A 57 4.66 3.60 -8.20
C PHE A 57 5.92 4.20 -8.84
N ASP A 58 7.09 3.91 -8.28
CA ASP A 58 8.35 4.46 -8.77
C ASP A 58 8.76 3.88 -10.14
N LYS A 59 8.19 2.73 -10.55
CA LYS A 59 8.42 2.12 -11.87
C LYS A 59 7.50 2.69 -12.96
N GLU A 60 6.45 3.40 -12.60
CA GLU A 60 5.52 3.97 -13.56
C GLU A 60 6.16 5.15 -14.30
N THR A 61 6.18 5.09 -15.62
CA THR A 61 6.79 6.12 -16.48
C THR A 61 6.03 7.44 -16.41
N ASN A 62 4.70 7.37 -16.39
CA ASN A 62 3.84 8.54 -16.30
C ASN A 62 3.07 8.51 -14.97
N LYS A 63 3.67 9.12 -13.94
CA LYS A 63 3.13 9.14 -12.58
C LYS A 63 1.80 9.88 -12.50
N ASP A 64 1.62 10.95 -13.27
CA ASP A 64 0.41 11.77 -13.24
C ASP A 64 -0.78 10.99 -13.84
N ALA A 65 -0.60 10.40 -15.02
CA ALA A 65 -1.61 9.55 -15.63
C ALA A 65 -1.94 8.33 -14.76
N TYR A 66 -0.94 7.76 -14.08
CA TYR A 66 -1.15 6.66 -13.15
C TYR A 66 -1.94 7.08 -11.90
N LEU A 67 -1.68 8.26 -11.34
CA LEU A 67 -2.47 8.80 -10.24
C LEU A 67 -3.91 9.08 -10.65
N GLU A 68 -4.13 9.59 -11.86
CA GLU A 68 -5.47 9.81 -12.42
C GLU A 68 -6.23 8.47 -12.60
N TYR A 69 -5.56 7.47 -13.17
CA TYR A 69 -6.09 6.11 -13.27
C TYR A 69 -6.48 5.54 -11.89
N LEU A 70 -5.60 5.68 -10.89
CA LEU A 70 -5.88 5.25 -9.53
C LEU A 70 -7.06 6.02 -8.92
N ALA A 71 -7.15 7.33 -9.14
CA ALA A 71 -8.26 8.15 -8.65
C ALA A 71 -9.60 7.63 -9.21
N ASN A 72 -9.67 7.34 -10.51
CA ASN A 72 -10.85 6.75 -11.16
C ASN A 72 -11.22 5.34 -10.66
N LYS A 73 -10.31 4.64 -9.98
CA LYS A 73 -10.59 3.34 -9.32
C LYS A 73 -11.00 3.49 -7.85
N ILE A 74 -10.83 4.68 -7.28
CA ILE A 74 -11.12 4.97 -5.87
C ILE A 74 -12.49 5.66 -5.70
N TYR A 75 -12.92 6.37 -6.73
CA TYR A 75 -14.25 6.95 -6.89
C TYR A 75 -15.14 6.01 -7.70
#